data_AF-A0A167L541-F1
#
_entry.id   AF-A0A167L541-F1
#
_cell.length_a   1.000
_cell.length_b   1.000
_cell.length_c   1.000
_cell.angle_alpha   90.00
_cell.angle_beta   90.00
_cell.angle_gamma   90.00
#
_symmetry.space_group_name_H-M   'P 1'
#
loop_
_entity.id
_entity.type
_entity.pdbx_description
1 polymer ?
#
loop_
_entity_poly.entity_id
_entity_poly.type
_entity_poly.pdbx_seq_one_letter_code
_entity_poly.pdbx_strand_id
1 'polypeptide(L)'
;MRVDRWFTTLFDTSLRRTCGYDGPTPYWDWSRDHADLFAAPVFEDSPEHGLGGTGDCDSFPEADCTVTTGAFARDFELAWPIPHALRRNLTILTGWYAHELPQNSTLGPDFVRNMTEQTTGDFFRFQHAMELLHNHVHNFIGGDMGGDCPRAIPDKDCDGVADTFTPNDPLFWLHHAQLDRLWSEWQQNHPSNFYAFSGMPLGPHNGTDPRYDLYAHAHHPMPFDVQSVPVTPSSIFDIESWPLCYRYLD
;
A
#
# COMPACT_ATOMS: atom_id res chain seq x y z
N MET A 1 0.33 -0.67 -8.07
CA MET A 1 0.55 -2.13 -8.32
C MET A 1 1.85 -2.50 -9.00
N ARG A 2 2.24 -1.87 -10.12
CA ARG A 2 3.45 -2.29 -10.87
C ARG A 2 4.75 -2.14 -10.07
N VAL A 3 4.81 -1.09 -9.25
CA VAL A 3 5.98 -0.70 -8.46
C VAL A 3 6.01 -1.48 -7.14
N ASP A 4 4.84 -1.84 -6.62
CA ASP A 4 4.63 -2.28 -5.24
C ASP A 4 5.29 -3.64 -4.96
N ARG A 5 5.14 -4.64 -5.85
CA ARG A 5 5.79 -5.97 -5.70
C ARG A 5 7.31 -5.86 -5.57
N TRP A 6 7.93 -5.04 -6.41
CA TRP A 6 9.38 -4.85 -6.33
C TRP A 6 9.75 -4.00 -5.12
N PHE A 7 8.94 -3.00 -4.77
CA PHE A 7 9.19 -2.14 -3.62
C PHE A 7 9.13 -2.89 -2.29
N THR A 8 8.13 -3.76 -2.09
CA THR A 8 8.05 -4.64 -0.92
C THR A 8 9.22 -5.63 -0.88
N THR A 9 9.65 -6.15 -2.03
CA THR A 9 10.83 -7.01 -2.14
C THR A 9 12.12 -6.28 -1.72
N LEU A 10 12.28 -5.01 -2.14
CA LEU A 10 13.43 -4.19 -1.76
C LEU A 10 13.42 -3.89 -0.26
N PHE A 11 12.26 -3.61 0.32
CA PHE A 11 12.11 -3.39 1.75
C PHE A 11 12.46 -4.65 2.55
N ASP A 12 11.90 -5.81 2.20
CA ASP A 12 12.24 -7.09 2.84
C ASP A 12 13.74 -7.40 2.70
N THR A 13 14.32 -7.17 1.52
CA THR A 13 15.76 -7.33 1.30
C THR A 13 16.58 -6.45 2.25
N SER A 14 16.15 -5.20 2.47
CA SER A 14 16.80 -4.27 3.41
C SER A 14 16.66 -4.73 4.86
N LEU A 15 15.47 -5.18 5.28
CA LEU A 15 15.25 -5.73 6.63
C LEU A 15 16.18 -6.92 6.91
N ARG A 16 16.31 -7.84 5.95
CA ARG A 16 17.18 -9.02 6.09
C ARG A 16 18.66 -8.65 6.12
N ARG A 17 19.11 -7.81 5.18
CA ARG A 17 20.54 -7.51 4.99
C ARG A 17 21.08 -6.47 5.97
N THR A 18 20.26 -5.53 6.39
CA THR A 18 20.67 -4.39 7.23
C THR A 18 20.30 -4.62 8.69
N CYS A 19 19.09 -5.14 8.95
CA CYS A 19 18.56 -5.29 10.30
C CYS A 19 18.67 -6.72 10.85
N GLY A 20 19.06 -7.69 10.02
CA GLY A 20 19.21 -9.09 10.43
C GLY A 20 17.90 -9.85 10.60
N TYR A 21 16.81 -9.37 9.98
CA TYR A 21 15.52 -10.05 10.01
C TYR A 21 15.60 -11.43 9.33
N ASP A 22 15.18 -12.49 10.02
CA ASP A 22 15.19 -13.87 9.52
C ASP A 22 13.78 -14.47 9.36
N GLY A 23 12.75 -13.75 9.81
CA GLY A 23 11.35 -14.17 9.73
C GLY A 23 10.73 -14.09 8.33
N PRO A 24 9.47 -14.55 8.19
CA PRO A 24 8.68 -14.39 6.98
C PRO A 24 8.10 -12.97 6.88
N THR A 25 8.06 -12.40 5.68
CA THR A 25 7.39 -11.11 5.44
C THR A 25 5.88 -11.25 5.70
N PRO A 26 5.30 -10.53 6.66
CA PRO A 26 3.87 -10.63 6.95
C PRO A 26 3.02 -9.84 5.95
N TYR A 27 1.76 -10.23 5.80
CA TYR A 27 0.73 -9.47 5.11
C TYR A 27 -0.49 -9.31 6.02
N TRP A 28 -1.28 -8.25 5.81
CA TRP A 28 -2.53 -8.04 6.54
C TRP A 28 -3.70 -8.44 5.65
N ASP A 29 -4.40 -9.54 5.97
CA ASP A 29 -5.61 -9.96 5.27
C ASP A 29 -6.85 -9.20 5.78
N TRP A 30 -6.99 -7.95 5.34
CA TRP A 30 -8.11 -7.08 5.71
C TRP A 30 -9.48 -7.68 5.37
N SER A 31 -9.55 -8.68 4.47
CA SER A 31 -10.80 -9.35 4.15
C SER A 31 -11.36 -10.20 5.30
N ARG A 32 -10.51 -10.62 6.23
CA ARG A 32 -10.92 -11.31 7.46
C ARG A 32 -11.44 -10.33 8.51
N ASP A 33 -10.94 -9.09 8.48
CA ASP A 33 -11.26 -8.05 9.46
C ASP A 33 -12.36 -7.08 8.97
N HIS A 34 -12.82 -7.18 7.71
CA HIS A 34 -13.71 -6.21 7.06
C HIS A 34 -15.01 -5.88 7.85
N ALA A 35 -15.50 -6.81 8.66
CA ALA A 35 -16.69 -6.63 9.48
C ALA A 35 -16.47 -5.68 10.66
N ASP A 36 -15.24 -5.63 11.18
CA ASP A 36 -14.80 -4.71 12.23
C ASP A 36 -13.29 -4.43 12.09
N LEU A 37 -12.95 -3.49 11.19
CA LEU A 37 -11.55 -3.16 10.91
C LEU A 37 -10.81 -2.61 12.12
N PHE A 38 -11.52 -1.94 13.04
CA PHE A 38 -10.91 -1.35 14.24
C PHE A 38 -10.40 -2.43 15.20
N ALA A 39 -10.99 -3.63 15.15
CA ALA A 39 -10.59 -4.77 15.96
C ALA A 39 -9.51 -5.65 15.29
N ALA A 40 -8.98 -5.24 14.13
CA ALA A 40 -7.96 -6.03 13.43
C ALA A 40 -6.72 -6.24 14.33
N PRO A 41 -6.15 -7.47 14.40
CA PRO A 41 -5.02 -7.77 15.29
C PRO A 41 -3.78 -6.90 15.07
N VAL A 42 -3.61 -6.34 13.86
CA VAL A 42 -2.51 -5.42 13.54
C VAL A 42 -2.53 -4.16 14.41
N PHE A 43 -3.71 -3.75 14.89
CA PHE A 43 -3.91 -2.56 15.73
C PHE A 43 -3.80 -2.85 17.24
N GLU A 44 -3.34 -4.03 17.65
CA GLU A 44 -3.16 -4.34 19.07
C GLU A 44 -2.30 -3.28 19.78
N ASP A 45 -2.63 -2.98 21.03
CA ASP A 45 -1.93 -1.94 21.81
C ASP A 45 -0.57 -2.39 22.36
N SER A 46 -0.26 -3.69 22.25
CA SER A 46 0.96 -4.28 22.81
C SER A 46 2.21 -3.63 22.22
N PRO A 47 3.13 -3.08 23.04
CA PRO A 47 4.38 -2.50 22.55
C PRO A 47 5.36 -3.53 21.96
N GLU A 48 5.12 -4.83 22.16
CA GLU A 48 5.98 -5.91 21.66
C GLU A 48 5.44 -6.57 20.40
N HIS A 49 4.11 -6.56 20.20
CA HIS A 49 3.45 -7.36 19.15
C HIS A 49 2.50 -6.56 18.27
N GLY A 50 1.99 -5.45 18.78
CA GLY A 50 1.01 -4.63 18.09
C GLY A 50 1.66 -3.49 17.31
N LEU A 51 1.08 -3.14 16.17
CA LEU A 51 1.54 -2.00 15.37
C LEU A 51 0.88 -0.69 15.83
N GLY A 52 -0.04 -0.73 16.79
CA GLY A 52 -0.71 0.43 17.37
C GLY A 52 -2.00 0.81 16.65
N GLY A 53 -2.95 1.40 17.37
CA GLY A 53 -4.26 1.79 16.84
C GLY A 53 -4.31 3.20 16.26
N THR A 54 -5.48 3.83 16.35
CA THR A 54 -5.67 5.24 16.01
C THR A 54 -4.85 6.13 16.91
N GLY A 55 -4.38 7.27 16.38
CA GLY A 55 -3.66 8.25 17.15
C GLY A 55 -4.55 9.23 17.89
N ASP A 56 -3.90 10.07 18.69
CA ASP A 56 -4.53 11.16 19.43
C ASP A 56 -4.72 12.38 18.53
N CYS A 57 -5.95 12.58 18.06
CA CYS A 57 -6.33 13.67 17.17
C CYS A 57 -6.89 14.90 17.88
N ASP A 58 -7.33 14.77 19.14
CA ASP A 58 -8.28 15.71 19.75
C ASP A 58 -7.95 16.09 21.21
N SER A 59 -6.95 15.50 21.86
CA SER A 59 -6.71 15.76 23.28
C SER A 59 -6.24 17.20 23.58
N PHE A 60 -5.69 17.90 22.58
CA PHE A 60 -5.35 19.32 22.64
C PHE A 60 -5.49 19.99 21.27
N PRO A 61 -5.59 21.33 21.21
CA PRO A 61 -5.86 22.04 19.96
C PRO A 61 -4.86 21.77 18.85
N GLU A 62 -3.61 21.44 19.17
CA GLU A 62 -2.52 21.14 18.24
C GLU A 62 -2.28 19.64 18.01
N ALA A 63 -3.16 18.76 18.49
CA ALA A 63 -3.06 17.33 18.25
C ALA A 63 -3.07 17.02 16.74
N ASP A 64 -2.30 16.01 16.35
CA ASP A 64 -2.00 15.64 14.95
C ASP A 64 -2.08 14.12 14.77
N CYS A 65 -3.08 13.50 15.40
CA CYS A 65 -3.37 12.08 15.28
C CYS A 65 -2.17 11.16 15.55
N THR A 66 -1.31 11.52 16.49
CA THR A 66 -0.08 10.77 16.80
C THR A 66 -0.42 9.44 17.47
N VAL A 67 0.12 8.34 16.95
CA VAL A 67 -0.11 6.98 17.49
C VAL A 67 0.38 6.90 18.95
N THR A 68 -0.48 6.39 19.85
CA THR A 68 -0.20 6.36 21.30
C THR A 68 -0.09 4.93 21.87
N THR A 69 -0.34 3.91 21.07
CA THR A 69 -0.27 2.49 21.46
C THR A 69 0.57 1.66 20.49
N GLY A 70 0.95 0.44 20.87
CA GLY A 70 1.78 -0.44 20.05
C GLY A 70 3.27 -0.07 20.03
N ALA A 71 4.04 -0.81 19.23
CA ALA A 71 5.50 -0.71 19.16
C ALA A 71 6.03 0.65 18.68
N PHE A 72 5.20 1.44 18.00
CA PHE A 72 5.58 2.72 17.39
C PHE A 72 5.06 3.94 18.17
N ALA A 73 4.49 3.74 19.37
CA ALA A 73 3.95 4.82 20.19
C ALA A 73 5.01 5.71 20.85
N ARG A 74 6.25 5.21 20.99
CA ARG A 74 7.33 5.88 21.72
C ARG A 74 8.65 5.67 21.01
N ASP A 75 9.52 6.67 21.09
CA ASP A 75 10.89 6.63 20.57
C ASP A 75 10.97 6.23 19.08
N PHE A 76 9.89 6.49 18.33
CA PHE A 76 9.79 6.26 16.89
C PHE A 76 9.51 7.59 16.19
N GLU A 77 10.53 8.10 15.51
CA GLU A 77 10.48 9.35 14.75
C GLU A 77 10.77 9.06 13.28
N LEU A 78 9.83 9.46 12.43
CA LEU A 78 9.94 9.37 10.99
C LEU A 78 10.77 10.55 10.50
N ALA A 79 11.82 10.28 9.72
CA ALA A 79 12.77 11.33 9.32
C ALA A 79 12.45 11.99 7.96
N TRP A 80 11.64 11.35 7.12
CA TRP A 80 11.39 11.77 5.73
C TRP A 80 9.88 11.84 5.45
N PRO A 81 9.41 12.75 4.57
CA PRO A 81 10.13 13.90 4.02
C PRO A 81 10.53 14.94 5.07
N ILE A 82 9.90 14.88 6.24
CA ILE A 82 10.15 15.77 7.38
C ILE A 82 10.09 14.99 8.70
N PRO A 83 10.80 15.42 9.75
CA PRO A 83 10.71 14.81 11.07
C PRO A 83 9.32 14.92 11.71
N HIS A 84 8.70 13.79 12.07
CA HIS A 84 7.43 13.73 12.81
C HIS A 84 7.25 12.37 13.50
N ALA A 85 6.31 12.28 14.45
CA ALA A 85 5.85 11.01 15.00
C ALA A 85 4.88 10.33 14.03
N LEU A 86 4.71 9.01 14.12
CA LEU A 86 3.75 8.26 13.31
C LEU A 86 2.30 8.71 13.61
N ARG A 87 1.51 8.93 12.57
CA ARG A 87 0.14 9.42 12.66
C ARG A 87 -0.86 8.49 11.99
N ARG A 88 -2.00 8.29 12.65
CA ARG A 88 -3.14 7.50 12.15
C ARG A 88 -4.45 8.08 12.62
N ASN A 89 -5.43 8.10 11.73
CA ASN A 89 -6.79 8.53 12.03
C ASN A 89 -7.79 7.51 11.48
N LEU A 90 -7.99 6.42 12.22
CA LEU A 90 -8.79 5.30 11.74
C LEU A 90 -10.23 5.73 11.48
N THR A 91 -10.64 5.78 10.20
CA THR A 91 -11.90 6.43 9.79
C THR A 91 -12.61 5.66 8.69
N ILE A 92 -13.87 5.25 8.94
CA ILE A 92 -14.68 4.54 7.93
C ILE A 92 -15.29 5.49 6.87
N LEU A 93 -15.53 6.74 7.23
CA LEU A 93 -16.03 7.79 6.33
C LEU A 93 -15.20 9.06 6.56
N THR A 94 -14.23 9.30 5.69
CA THR A 94 -13.23 10.36 5.79
C THR A 94 -13.80 11.75 5.58
N GLY A 95 -14.87 11.85 4.79
CA GLY A 95 -15.44 13.11 4.31
C GLY A 95 -14.67 13.72 3.14
N TRP A 96 -13.67 13.03 2.58
CA TRP A 96 -12.82 13.56 1.50
C TRP A 96 -13.54 13.66 0.16
N TYR A 97 -14.55 12.80 -0.05
CA TYR A 97 -15.23 12.68 -1.34
C TYR A 97 -16.74 12.93 -1.22
N ALA A 98 -17.32 13.53 -2.25
CA ALA A 98 -18.78 13.58 -2.37
C ALA A 98 -19.32 12.16 -2.59
N HIS A 99 -20.36 11.77 -1.83
CA HIS A 99 -20.96 10.43 -1.88
C HIS A 99 -19.98 9.29 -1.56
N GLU A 100 -19.04 9.54 -0.65
CA GLU A 100 -18.10 8.54 -0.16
C GLU A 100 -18.81 7.29 0.35
N LEU A 101 -18.30 6.13 -0.07
CA LEU A 101 -18.71 4.85 0.47
C LEU A 101 -17.84 4.49 1.69
N PRO A 102 -18.37 3.72 2.65
CA PRO A 102 -17.57 3.21 3.76
C PRO A 102 -16.28 2.54 3.28
N GLN A 103 -15.15 2.82 3.91
CA GLN A 103 -13.86 2.26 3.47
C GLN A 103 -13.85 0.72 3.49
N ASN A 104 -14.59 0.08 4.39
CA ASN A 104 -14.70 -1.39 4.42
C ASN A 104 -15.55 -2.00 3.28
N SER A 105 -16.17 -1.19 2.42
CA SER A 105 -17.11 -1.66 1.38
C SER A 105 -16.48 -2.51 0.26
N THR A 106 -15.16 -2.39 0.04
CA THR A 106 -14.41 -3.14 -0.99
C THR A 106 -13.51 -4.23 -0.39
N LEU A 107 -13.44 -4.32 0.94
CA LEU A 107 -12.47 -5.19 1.61
C LEU A 107 -13.04 -6.58 1.90
N GLY A 108 -14.36 -6.77 1.80
CA GLY A 108 -15.00 -8.05 2.09
C GLY A 108 -14.62 -9.18 1.13
N PRO A 109 -14.76 -10.45 1.58
CA PRO A 109 -14.32 -11.63 0.81
C PRO A 109 -15.06 -11.78 -0.54
N ASP A 110 -16.31 -11.33 -0.64
CA ASP A 110 -17.06 -11.39 -1.90
C ASP A 110 -16.49 -10.43 -2.95
N PHE A 111 -16.03 -9.25 -2.53
CA PHE A 111 -15.39 -8.30 -3.43
C PHE A 111 -14.05 -8.85 -3.92
N VAL A 112 -13.23 -9.36 -2.98
CA VAL A 112 -11.94 -10.00 -3.28
C VAL A 112 -12.12 -11.15 -4.28
N ARG A 113 -13.05 -12.07 -4.00
CA ARG A 113 -13.37 -13.20 -4.88
C ARG A 113 -13.83 -12.75 -6.26
N ASN A 114 -14.74 -11.77 -6.34
CA ASN A 114 -15.23 -11.27 -7.62
C ASN A 114 -14.09 -10.65 -8.43
N MET A 115 -13.21 -9.90 -7.78
CA MET A 115 -12.02 -9.33 -8.41
C MET A 115 -11.05 -10.44 -8.89
N THR A 116 -10.76 -11.47 -8.09
CA THR A 116 -9.79 -12.53 -8.47
C THR A 116 -10.35 -13.54 -9.46
N GLU A 117 -11.67 -13.78 -9.47
CA GLU A 117 -12.30 -14.84 -10.29
C GLU A 117 -13.06 -14.34 -11.52
N GLN A 118 -13.60 -13.10 -11.52
CA GLN A 118 -14.50 -12.60 -12.59
C GLN A 118 -13.83 -11.60 -13.54
N THR A 119 -12.50 -11.51 -13.52
CA THR A 119 -11.70 -10.59 -14.35
C THR A 119 -10.67 -11.34 -15.22
N THR A 120 -10.91 -12.61 -15.52
CA THR A 120 -10.01 -13.47 -16.29
C THR A 120 -9.61 -12.84 -17.63
N GLY A 121 -8.30 -12.63 -17.82
CA GLY A 121 -7.67 -12.02 -18.99
C GLY A 121 -7.83 -10.50 -19.06
N ASP A 122 -8.62 -9.89 -18.19
CA ASP A 122 -8.90 -8.46 -18.16
C ASP A 122 -8.12 -7.78 -17.03
N PHE A 123 -6.83 -7.56 -17.28
CA PHE A 123 -5.95 -6.89 -16.32
C PHE A 123 -6.42 -5.49 -15.96
N PHE A 124 -7.04 -4.75 -16.88
CA PHE A 124 -7.50 -3.38 -16.61
C PHE A 124 -8.62 -3.39 -15.57
N ARG A 125 -9.60 -4.28 -15.73
CA ARG A 125 -10.69 -4.44 -14.77
C ARG A 125 -10.20 -4.99 -13.43
N PHE A 126 -9.27 -5.95 -13.45
CA PHE A 126 -8.59 -6.44 -12.26
C PHE A 126 -7.91 -5.28 -11.52
N GLN A 127 -7.00 -4.56 -12.19
CA GLN A 127 -6.25 -3.44 -11.62
C GLN A 127 -7.16 -2.34 -11.07
N HIS A 128 -8.26 -2.03 -11.75
CA HIS A 128 -9.20 -1.02 -11.26
C HIS A 128 -9.86 -1.42 -9.94
N ALA A 129 -10.37 -2.66 -9.82
CA ALA A 129 -10.96 -3.15 -8.58
C ALA A 129 -9.93 -3.24 -7.45
N MET A 130 -8.71 -3.65 -7.81
CA MET A 130 -7.53 -3.66 -6.97
C MET A 130 -7.15 -2.26 -6.43
N GLU A 131 -7.25 -1.23 -7.27
CA GLU A 131 -6.98 0.16 -6.86
C GLU A 131 -8.03 0.67 -5.86
N LEU A 132 -9.30 0.24 -6.00
CA LEU A 132 -10.36 0.61 -5.06
C LEU A 132 -10.11 0.04 -3.66
N LEU A 133 -9.71 -1.23 -3.55
CA LEU A 133 -9.39 -1.83 -2.25
C LEU A 133 -8.09 -1.27 -1.66
N HIS A 134 -7.09 -0.93 -2.50
CA HIS A 134 -5.86 -0.26 -2.09
C HIS A 134 -6.18 1.09 -1.45
N ASN A 135 -6.91 1.94 -2.16
CA ASN A 135 -7.25 3.29 -1.70
C ASN A 135 -8.09 3.24 -0.42
N HIS A 136 -9.01 2.28 -0.30
CA HIS A 136 -9.83 2.19 0.89
C HIS A 136 -9.05 1.83 2.16
N VAL A 137 -8.02 0.98 2.07
CA VAL A 137 -7.15 0.71 3.24
C VAL A 137 -6.30 1.92 3.59
N HIS A 138 -5.71 2.59 2.58
CA HIS A 138 -4.96 3.82 2.79
C HIS A 138 -5.79 4.91 3.48
N ASN A 139 -6.98 5.18 2.93
CA ASN A 139 -7.93 6.17 3.47
C ASN A 139 -8.45 5.77 4.85
N PHE A 140 -8.70 4.47 5.10
CA PHE A 140 -9.16 4.00 6.39
C PHE A 140 -8.14 4.27 7.49
N ILE A 141 -6.85 4.03 7.22
CA ILE A 141 -5.81 4.26 8.23
C ILE A 141 -5.61 5.76 8.46
N GLY A 142 -5.69 6.57 7.41
CA GLY A 142 -5.49 8.02 7.47
C GLY A 142 -4.08 8.39 7.94
N GLY A 143 -3.87 9.65 8.35
CA GLY A 143 -2.57 10.10 8.83
C GLY A 143 -1.49 9.91 7.77
N ASP A 144 -0.35 9.34 8.15
CA ASP A 144 0.76 9.14 7.21
C ASP A 144 0.38 8.14 6.11
N MET A 145 -0.33 7.06 6.45
CA MET A 145 -0.80 6.06 5.48
C MET A 145 -1.80 6.66 4.46
N GLY A 146 -2.61 7.62 4.90
CA GLY A 146 -3.54 8.36 4.03
C GLY A 146 -2.88 9.46 3.19
N GLY A 147 -1.61 9.79 3.46
CA GLY A 147 -0.92 10.92 2.84
C GLY A 147 -1.33 12.28 3.39
N ASP A 148 -1.94 12.32 4.59
CA ASP A 148 -2.32 13.57 5.25
C ASP A 148 -1.07 14.40 5.56
N CYS A 149 -1.14 15.72 5.43
CA CYS A 149 -0.01 16.59 5.79
C CYS A 149 0.16 16.65 7.33
N PRO A 150 1.38 16.54 7.88
CA PRO A 150 1.67 16.87 9.28
C PRO A 150 1.25 18.29 9.62
N ARG A 151 0.48 18.45 10.69
CA ARG A 151 -0.04 19.75 11.13
C ARG A 151 1.05 20.76 11.47
N ALA A 152 2.23 20.27 11.83
CA ALA A 152 3.41 21.09 12.07
C ALA A 152 3.88 21.87 10.82
N ILE A 153 3.39 21.52 9.64
CA ILE A 153 3.81 22.09 8.36
C ILE A 153 2.65 22.85 7.69
N PRO A 154 2.89 24.02 7.08
CA PRO A 154 1.89 24.68 6.26
C PRO A 154 1.51 23.83 5.05
N ASP A 155 0.22 23.72 4.72
CA ASP A 155 -0.30 22.90 3.61
C ASP A 155 0.49 23.05 2.29
N LYS A 156 0.88 24.29 1.96
CA LYS A 156 1.68 24.64 0.77
C LYS A 156 3.04 23.93 0.67
N ASP A 157 3.60 23.51 1.80
CA ASP A 157 4.90 22.85 1.88
C ASP A 157 4.72 21.31 1.85
N CYS A 158 3.48 20.83 1.97
CA CYS A 158 3.07 19.44 1.74
C CYS A 158 2.58 19.17 0.30
N ASP A 159 2.37 20.22 -0.50
CA ASP A 159 1.95 20.09 -1.89
C ASP A 159 2.95 19.23 -2.70
N GLY A 160 2.48 18.11 -3.22
CA GLY A 160 3.27 17.21 -4.06
C GLY A 160 4.16 16.21 -3.31
N VAL A 161 4.09 16.16 -1.96
CA VAL A 161 4.80 15.16 -1.14
C VAL A 161 3.87 14.23 -0.35
N ALA A 162 2.55 14.42 -0.45
CA ALA A 162 1.53 13.60 0.24
C ALA A 162 1.78 12.07 0.11
N ASP A 163 1.97 11.60 -1.13
CA ASP A 163 2.19 10.16 -1.40
C ASP A 163 3.49 9.62 -0.76
N THR A 164 4.45 10.50 -0.45
CA THR A 164 5.74 10.13 0.15
C THR A 164 5.65 9.81 1.64
N PHE A 165 4.57 10.22 2.31
CA PHE A 165 4.31 9.85 3.71
C PHE A 165 3.77 8.42 3.83
N THR A 166 3.10 7.89 2.80
CA THR A 166 2.40 6.60 2.89
C THR A 166 3.26 5.43 3.34
N PRO A 167 4.53 5.27 2.90
CA PRO A 167 5.38 4.16 3.34
C PRO A 167 6.02 4.35 4.72
N ASN A 168 5.83 5.52 5.35
CA ASN A 168 6.28 5.76 6.72
C ASN A 168 5.52 4.91 7.74
N ASP A 169 4.25 4.62 7.46
CA ASP A 169 3.46 3.73 8.29
C ASP A 169 3.89 2.27 8.07
N PRO A 170 4.35 1.54 9.10
CA PRO A 170 4.71 0.12 8.96
C PRO A 170 3.59 -0.77 8.39
N LEU A 171 2.32 -0.36 8.53
CA LEU A 171 1.17 -1.05 7.92
C LEU A 171 1.19 -1.03 6.40
N PHE A 172 1.87 -0.05 5.78
CA PHE A 172 2.06 0.02 4.33
C PHE A 172 2.59 -1.30 3.77
N TRP A 173 3.62 -1.85 4.40
CA TRP A 173 4.31 -3.05 3.92
C TRP A 173 3.41 -4.28 4.03
N LEU A 174 2.62 -4.39 5.10
CA LEU A 174 1.66 -5.48 5.27
C LEU A 174 0.48 -5.36 4.30
N HIS A 175 0.00 -4.13 4.06
CA HIS A 175 -1.06 -3.84 3.09
C HIS A 175 -0.62 -4.21 1.66
N HIS A 176 0.55 -3.72 1.25
CA HIS A 176 1.08 -3.97 -0.09
C HIS A 176 1.53 -5.42 -0.29
N ALA A 177 1.94 -6.14 0.76
CA ALA A 177 2.14 -7.60 0.69
C ALA A 177 0.82 -8.35 0.45
N GLN A 178 -0.31 -7.91 1.03
CA GLN A 178 -1.61 -8.51 0.74
C GLN A 178 -2.06 -8.19 -0.70
N LEU A 179 -1.82 -6.98 -1.21
CA LEU A 179 -2.07 -6.66 -2.62
C LEU A 179 -1.25 -7.55 -3.55
N ASP A 180 0.01 -7.75 -3.21
CA ASP A 180 0.89 -8.62 -3.98
C ASP A 180 0.41 -10.08 -3.97
N ARG A 181 -0.06 -10.57 -2.81
CA ARG A 181 -0.70 -11.88 -2.68
C ARG A 181 -1.91 -12.03 -3.60
N LEU A 182 -2.84 -11.09 -3.56
CA LEU A 182 -4.05 -11.12 -4.39
C LEU A 182 -3.72 -11.03 -5.89
N TRP A 183 -2.68 -10.28 -6.27
CA TRP A 183 -2.21 -10.27 -7.66
C TRP A 183 -1.62 -11.61 -8.07
N SER A 184 -0.80 -12.24 -7.21
CA SER A 184 -0.29 -13.59 -7.46
C SER A 184 -1.40 -14.63 -7.59
N GLU A 185 -2.41 -14.57 -6.71
CA GLU A 185 -3.60 -15.43 -6.77
C GLU A 185 -4.33 -15.26 -8.10
N TRP A 186 -4.59 -14.02 -8.54
CA TRP A 186 -5.21 -13.74 -9.82
C TRP A 186 -4.38 -14.27 -11.01
N GLN A 187 -3.05 -14.08 -10.99
CA GLN A 187 -2.15 -14.60 -12.02
C GLN A 187 -2.21 -16.12 -12.14
N GLN A 188 -2.33 -16.83 -11.01
CA GLN A 188 -2.38 -18.28 -10.94
C GLN A 188 -3.77 -18.86 -11.27
N ASN A 189 -4.84 -18.07 -11.10
CA ASN A 189 -6.22 -18.53 -11.31
C ASN A 189 -6.52 -18.92 -12.77
N HIS A 190 -5.87 -18.30 -13.76
CA HIS A 190 -6.05 -18.67 -15.17
C HIS A 190 -4.81 -18.35 -16.03
N PRO A 191 -4.43 -19.19 -17.03
CA PRO A 191 -3.25 -18.95 -17.86
C PRO A 191 -3.23 -17.60 -18.61
N SER A 192 -4.40 -17.06 -18.95
CA SER A 192 -4.48 -15.73 -19.57
C SER A 192 -4.11 -14.59 -18.64
N ASN A 193 -4.11 -14.81 -17.32
CA ASN A 193 -3.85 -13.77 -16.32
C ASN A 193 -2.36 -13.58 -16.09
N PHE A 194 -1.58 -14.67 -16.13
CA PHE A 194 -0.19 -14.68 -15.69
C PHE A 194 0.67 -13.57 -16.31
N TYR A 195 0.52 -13.36 -17.62
CA TYR A 195 1.25 -12.34 -18.39
C TYR A 195 0.37 -11.14 -18.79
N ALA A 196 -0.89 -11.10 -18.37
CA ALA A 196 -1.79 -10.02 -18.75
C ALA A 196 -1.33 -8.72 -18.08
N PHE A 197 -1.22 -7.68 -18.90
CA PHE A 197 -0.72 -6.38 -18.50
C PHE A 197 -1.25 -5.31 -19.43
N SER A 198 -1.85 -4.28 -18.86
CA SER A 198 -2.41 -3.15 -19.60
C SER A 198 -2.56 -1.94 -18.68
N GLY A 199 -2.93 -0.79 -19.24
CA GLY A 199 -3.21 0.43 -18.49
C GLY A 199 -2.60 1.67 -19.14
N MET A 200 -2.96 2.82 -18.59
CA MET A 200 -2.42 4.13 -18.97
C MET A 200 -1.73 4.76 -17.75
N PRO A 201 -0.61 5.49 -17.90
CA PRO A 201 -0.06 6.23 -16.78
C PRO A 201 -0.99 7.41 -16.41
N LEU A 202 -1.29 7.58 -15.12
CA LEU A 202 -2.32 8.51 -14.62
C LEU A 202 -1.82 9.94 -14.34
N GLY A 203 -0.57 10.29 -14.67
CA GLY A 203 -0.06 11.64 -14.43
C GLY A 203 -0.64 12.70 -15.38
N PRO A 204 -0.71 13.98 -14.98
CA PRO A 204 -1.13 15.06 -15.86
C PRO A 204 -0.08 15.27 -16.95
N HIS A 205 -0.41 14.88 -18.19
CA HIS A 205 0.55 14.94 -19.28
C HIS A 205 -0.02 15.60 -20.53
N ASN A 206 0.85 16.36 -21.19
CA ASN A 206 0.57 16.94 -22.49
C ASN A 206 0.57 15.83 -23.55
N GLY A 207 -0.62 15.35 -23.92
CA GLY A 207 -0.82 14.26 -24.91
C GLY A 207 -0.36 14.57 -26.34
N THR A 208 0.39 15.65 -26.54
CA THR A 208 0.99 16.05 -27.82
C THR A 208 2.51 15.79 -27.89
N ASP A 209 3.18 15.37 -26.81
CA ASP A 209 4.60 15.00 -26.86
C ASP A 209 4.77 13.61 -27.51
N PRO A 210 5.37 13.50 -28.72
CA PRO A 210 5.55 12.22 -29.41
C PRO A 210 6.54 11.27 -28.72
N ARG A 211 7.22 11.71 -27.65
CA ARG A 211 8.07 10.85 -26.81
C ARG A 211 7.29 10.12 -25.72
N TYR A 212 6.01 10.43 -25.56
CA TYR A 212 5.19 9.88 -24.50
C TYR A 212 4.39 8.67 -24.96
N ASP A 213 4.63 7.53 -24.32
CA ASP A 213 3.87 6.30 -24.56
C ASP A 213 2.62 6.30 -23.67
N LEU A 214 1.44 6.35 -24.29
CA LEU A 214 0.16 6.37 -23.60
C LEU A 214 -0.18 5.00 -22.99
N TYR A 215 0.53 3.94 -23.38
CA TYR A 215 0.27 2.59 -22.93
C TYR A 215 1.38 2.11 -21.99
N ALA A 216 0.96 1.46 -20.92
CA ALA A 216 1.90 0.75 -20.07
C ALA A 216 2.37 -0.54 -20.76
N HIS A 217 3.68 -0.73 -20.85
CA HIS A 217 4.27 -1.93 -21.44
C HIS A 217 4.97 -2.77 -20.38
N ALA A 218 4.80 -4.10 -20.46
CA ALA A 218 5.42 -5.03 -19.53
C ALA A 218 6.97 -5.04 -19.62
N HIS A 219 7.53 -4.48 -20.70
CA HIS A 219 8.98 -4.34 -20.90
C HIS A 219 9.50 -2.93 -20.62
N HIS A 220 8.63 -1.99 -20.22
CA HIS A 220 9.07 -0.66 -19.84
C HIS A 220 9.88 -0.73 -18.53
N PRO A 221 11.14 -0.28 -18.50
CA PRO A 221 11.94 -0.28 -17.28
C PRO A 221 11.35 0.67 -16.24
N MET A 222 11.08 0.15 -15.05
CA MET A 222 10.68 0.94 -13.89
C MET A 222 11.93 1.41 -13.14
N PRO A 223 12.14 2.72 -12.98
CA PRO A 223 13.26 3.23 -12.20
C PRO A 223 12.99 3.08 -10.71
N PHE A 224 14.03 2.75 -9.93
CA PHE A 224 14.02 2.69 -8.47
C PHE A 224 15.17 3.51 -7.85
N ASP A 225 15.65 4.49 -8.62
CA ASP A 225 16.73 5.40 -8.27
C ASP A 225 17.94 4.67 -7.65
N VAL A 226 18.35 5.03 -6.44
CA VAL A 226 19.48 4.43 -5.72
C VAL A 226 19.18 3.07 -5.09
N GLN A 227 17.90 2.66 -5.01
CA GLN A 227 17.51 1.44 -4.30
C GLN A 227 17.69 0.17 -5.14
N SER A 228 17.61 0.28 -6.47
CA SER A 228 17.75 -0.86 -7.37
C SER A 228 18.09 -0.42 -8.79
N VAL A 229 18.76 -1.30 -9.53
CA VAL A 229 18.78 -1.21 -10.99
C VAL A 229 17.34 -1.23 -11.54
N PRO A 230 17.07 -0.57 -12.70
CA PRO A 230 15.75 -0.62 -13.30
C PRO A 230 15.31 -2.06 -13.59
N VAL A 231 14.06 -2.37 -13.26
CA VAL A 231 13.43 -3.68 -13.51
C VAL A 231 12.19 -3.51 -14.38
N THR A 232 11.89 -4.49 -15.22
CA THR A 232 10.67 -4.45 -16.04
C THR A 232 9.53 -5.18 -15.33
N PRO A 233 8.26 -4.79 -15.50
CA PRO A 233 7.12 -5.52 -14.95
C PRO A 233 7.15 -7.03 -15.30
N SER A 234 7.45 -7.35 -16.55
CA SER A 234 7.58 -8.73 -17.04
C SER A 234 8.59 -9.57 -16.28
N SER A 235 9.67 -8.96 -15.75
CA SER A 235 10.69 -9.68 -14.99
C SER A 235 10.25 -10.10 -13.60
N ILE A 236 9.14 -9.54 -13.09
CA ILE A 236 8.63 -9.77 -11.73
C ILE A 236 7.22 -10.38 -11.71
N PHE A 237 6.72 -10.89 -12.85
CA PHE A 237 5.42 -11.54 -12.90
C PHE A 237 5.41 -12.89 -12.18
N ASP A 238 6.50 -13.65 -12.28
CA ASP A 238 6.65 -14.90 -11.58
C ASP A 238 7.37 -14.67 -10.25
N ILE A 239 6.64 -14.83 -9.14
CA ILE A 239 7.18 -14.63 -7.79
C ILE A 239 8.11 -15.77 -7.34
N GLU A 240 8.06 -16.92 -8.03
CA GLU A 240 8.89 -18.09 -7.73
C GLU A 240 10.14 -18.19 -8.62
N SER A 241 10.31 -17.25 -9.56
CA SER A 241 11.45 -17.18 -10.46
C SER A 241 12.30 -15.93 -10.23
N TRP A 242 13.60 -16.04 -10.54
CA TRP A 242 14.53 -14.92 -10.48
C TRP A 242 13.99 -13.69 -11.24
N PRO A 243 14.10 -12.46 -10.69
CA PRO A 243 14.88 -12.06 -9.51
C PRO A 243 14.16 -12.27 -8.16
N LEU A 244 12.92 -12.74 -8.19
CA LEU A 244 12.14 -13.10 -7.00
C LEU A 244 12.42 -14.56 -6.62
N CYS A 245 11.91 -14.98 -5.46
CA CYS A 245 11.94 -16.37 -4.99
C CYS A 245 11.12 -16.52 -3.70
N TYR A 246 9.81 -16.30 -3.77
CA TYR A 246 8.92 -16.45 -2.62
C TYR A 246 7.55 -16.98 -3.03
N ARG A 247 6.80 -17.45 -2.03
CA ARG A 247 5.41 -17.87 -2.16
C ARG A 247 4.61 -17.41 -0.95
N TYR A 248 3.32 -17.18 -1.14
CA TYR A 248 2.39 -16.97 -0.03
C TYR A 248 1.90 -18.31 0.52
N LEU A 249 1.61 -18.35 1.82
CA LEU A 249 1.01 -19.50 2.51
C LEU A 249 -0.35 -19.06 3.03
N ASP A 250 -1.39 -19.84 2.75
CA ASP A 250 -2.76 -19.62 3.19
C ASP A 250 -3.12 -20.39 4.48
#